data_AF-A0AA48I102-F1
#
_entry.id   AF-A0AA48I102-F1
#
_cell.length_a   1.000
_cell.length_b   1.000
_cell.length_c   1.000
_cell.angle_alpha   90.00
_cell.angle_beta   90.00
_cell.angle_gamma   90.00
#
_symmetry.space_group_name_H-M   'P 1'
#
loop_
_entity.id
_entity.type
_entity.pdbx_description
1 polymer ?
#
loop_
_entity_poly.entity_id
_entity_poly.type
_entity_poly.pdbx_seq_one_letter_code
_entity_poly.pdbx_strand_id
1 'polypeptide(L)'
;MIASYALAALLPLVSAKWAAYTISPAAFPDLCVVSNGTANGDNLVLGKCEGASSIWKYSDVNGKIKNGKQCMDVRDGVEIDGTLAQTWDCAVCNDHQSFDFISPSNNSIFQVQWTYADYCLDLHEGKGVEGATIQIWKCLEFNDNQKWIVGAVNATAAPAPSTGANATASANATEEADTKARRAHQKRRTAH
;
A
#
# COMPACT_ATOMS: atom_id res chain seq x y z
N MET A 1 21.79 56.99 -21.11
CA MET A 1 20.76 55.98 -20.81
C MET A 1 21.35 54.62 -21.14
N ILE A 2 21.69 53.81 -20.13
CA ILE A 2 22.32 52.49 -20.33
C ILE A 2 21.22 51.45 -20.07
N ALA A 3 20.81 50.74 -21.12
CA ALA A 3 19.80 49.69 -21.03
C ALA A 3 20.41 48.47 -20.33
N SER A 4 19.90 48.13 -19.15
CA SER A 4 20.20 46.87 -18.48
C SER A 4 19.33 45.77 -19.09
N TYR A 5 19.96 44.79 -19.74
CA TYR A 5 19.30 43.56 -20.13
C TYR A 5 19.48 42.55 -19.00
N ALA A 6 18.42 42.31 -18.24
CA ALA A 6 18.36 41.17 -17.33
C ALA A 6 18.16 39.90 -18.18
N LEU A 7 19.18 39.05 -18.23
CA LEU A 7 19.09 37.73 -18.85
C LEU A 7 18.28 36.83 -17.91
N ALA A 8 16.98 36.70 -18.16
CA ALA A 8 16.14 35.74 -17.45
C ALA A 8 16.56 34.32 -17.88
N ALA A 9 17.31 33.62 -17.03
CA ALA A 9 17.62 32.21 -17.24
C ALA A 9 16.33 31.39 -17.13
N LEU A 10 15.84 30.88 -18.28
CA LEU A 10 14.79 29.87 -18.34
C LEU A 10 15.36 28.55 -17.80
N LEU A 11 15.27 28.33 -16.49
CA LEU A 11 15.47 27.01 -15.91
C LEU A 11 14.35 26.10 -16.44
N PRO A 12 14.67 24.95 -17.06
CA PRO A 12 13.64 24.00 -17.45
C PRO A 12 12.92 23.54 -16.18
N LEU A 13 11.60 23.71 -16.12
CA LEU A 13 10.78 23.06 -15.10
C LEU A 13 10.88 21.54 -15.33
N VAL A 14 11.78 20.89 -14.60
CA VAL A 14 11.77 19.43 -14.48
C VAL A 14 10.46 19.09 -13.77
N SER A 15 9.45 18.66 -14.53
CA SER A 15 8.21 18.16 -13.96
C SER A 15 8.55 16.94 -13.10
N ALA A 16 8.25 17.02 -11.80
CA ALA A 16 8.41 15.88 -10.90
C ALA A 16 7.68 14.68 -11.51
N LYS A 17 8.41 13.59 -11.75
CA LYS A 17 7.84 12.37 -12.31
C LYS A 17 7.05 11.69 -11.21
N TRP A 18 5.74 11.84 -11.26
CA TRP A 18 4.84 11.10 -10.38
C TRP A 18 4.59 9.73 -10.98
N ALA A 19 5.12 8.69 -10.33
CA ALA A 19 4.79 7.30 -10.65
C ALA A 19 3.74 6.79 -9.66
N ALA A 20 2.85 5.92 -10.12
CA ALA A 20 1.75 5.40 -9.34
C ALA A 20 2.03 3.95 -8.91
N TYR A 21 1.70 3.62 -7.66
CA TYR A 21 2.00 2.34 -7.05
C TYR A 21 0.86 1.86 -6.14
N THR A 22 0.83 0.55 -5.91
CA THR A 22 0.27 -0.04 -4.70
C THR A 22 1.40 -0.25 -3.69
N ILE A 23 1.07 -0.28 -2.40
CA ILE A 23 1.99 -0.59 -1.32
C ILE A 23 1.38 -1.75 -0.54
N SER A 24 2.01 -2.92 -0.56
CA SER A 24 1.49 -4.14 0.06
C SER A 24 2.47 -4.68 1.09
N PRO A 25 2.04 -5.20 2.25
CA PRO A 25 2.94 -5.93 3.14
C PRO A 25 3.57 -7.11 2.38
N ALA A 26 4.88 -7.31 2.52
CA ALA A 26 5.58 -8.38 1.82
C ALA A 26 5.04 -9.79 2.18
N ALA A 27 4.57 -9.96 3.42
CA ALA A 27 3.95 -11.19 3.89
C ALA A 27 2.48 -11.37 3.43
N PHE A 28 1.82 -10.31 2.99
CA PHE A 28 0.39 -10.29 2.64
C PHE A 28 0.15 -9.52 1.32
N PRO A 29 0.68 -10.02 0.18
CA PRO A 29 0.70 -9.27 -1.08
C PRO A 29 -0.69 -9.01 -1.69
N ASP A 30 -1.72 -9.73 -1.26
CA ASP A 30 -3.11 -9.55 -1.74
C ASP A 30 -3.83 -8.37 -1.05
N LEU A 31 -3.22 -7.78 -0.02
CA LEU A 31 -3.70 -6.59 0.67
C LEU A 31 -2.79 -5.39 0.37
N CYS A 32 -3.39 -4.21 0.37
CA CYS A 32 -2.73 -2.94 0.10
C CYS A 32 -2.97 -1.96 1.24
N VAL A 33 -1.99 -1.08 1.47
CA VAL A 33 -2.19 0.15 2.25
C VAL A 33 -3.19 1.01 1.50
N VAL A 34 -4.29 1.34 2.16
CA VAL A 34 -5.36 2.19 1.63
C VAL A 34 -5.65 3.35 2.58
N SER A 35 -6.15 4.47 2.04
CA SER A 35 -6.77 5.51 2.87
C SER A 35 -8.15 5.03 3.35
N ASN A 36 -8.41 5.10 4.66
CA ASN A 36 -9.70 4.72 5.25
C ASN A 36 -10.74 5.86 5.18
N GLY A 37 -10.79 6.56 4.06
CA GLY A 37 -11.61 7.74 3.84
C GLY A 37 -10.90 8.80 2.98
N THR A 38 -11.45 10.02 2.98
CA THR A 38 -10.98 11.17 2.19
C THR A 38 -10.91 12.47 3.00
N ALA A 39 -11.12 12.41 4.31
CA ALA A 39 -11.00 13.53 5.23
C ALA A 39 -9.59 13.60 5.81
N ASN A 40 -9.18 14.77 6.28
CA ASN A 40 -7.91 14.91 6.99
C ASN A 40 -7.98 14.14 8.31
N GLY A 41 -6.94 13.34 8.56
CA GLY A 41 -6.82 12.52 9.75
C GLY A 41 -7.32 11.09 9.57
N ASP A 42 -7.86 10.72 8.41
CA ASP A 42 -8.27 9.34 8.15
C ASP A 42 -7.05 8.41 8.23
N ASN A 43 -7.17 7.33 9.01
CA ASN A 43 -6.11 6.35 9.20
C ASN A 43 -5.74 5.68 7.87
N LEU A 44 -4.48 5.27 7.76
CA LEU A 44 -4.09 4.26 6.80
C LEU A 44 -4.34 2.86 7.38
N VAL A 45 -4.92 1.99 6.57
CA VAL A 45 -5.23 0.60 6.94
C VAL A 45 -4.86 -0.35 5.80
N LEU A 46 -4.88 -1.65 6.06
CA LEU A 46 -4.92 -2.64 5.00
C LEU A 46 -6.33 -2.75 4.42
N GLY A 47 -6.43 -2.85 3.10
CA GLY A 47 -7.65 -3.12 2.37
C GLY A 47 -7.35 -3.88 1.09
N LYS A 48 -8.37 -4.15 0.29
CA LYS A 48 -8.19 -4.73 -1.04
C LYS A 48 -7.34 -3.81 -1.92
N CYS A 49 -6.54 -4.40 -2.80
CA CYS A 49 -5.75 -3.72 -3.82
C CYS A 49 -6.62 -3.24 -5.00
N GLU A 50 -7.75 -2.60 -4.70
CA GLU A 50 -8.76 -2.18 -5.67
C GLU A 50 -9.14 -0.71 -5.43
N GLY A 51 -9.63 -0.05 -6.48
CA GLY A 51 -10.12 1.32 -6.40
C GLY A 51 -9.03 2.38 -6.19
N ALA A 52 -9.46 3.64 -6.05
CA ALA A 52 -8.55 4.77 -5.99
C ALA A 52 -7.80 4.89 -4.65
N SER A 53 -8.37 4.41 -3.53
CA SER A 53 -7.77 4.51 -2.19
C SER A 53 -6.52 3.64 -2.01
N SER A 54 -6.31 2.63 -2.86
CA SER A 54 -5.13 1.76 -2.85
C SER A 54 -4.00 2.23 -3.78
N ILE A 55 -4.23 3.30 -4.56
CA ILE A 55 -3.26 3.82 -5.53
C ILE A 55 -2.57 5.06 -4.99
N TRP A 56 -1.25 4.99 -4.86
CA TRP A 56 -0.40 6.05 -4.34
C TRP A 56 0.52 6.61 -5.41
N LYS A 57 0.55 7.93 -5.58
CA LYS A 57 1.50 8.62 -6.45
C LYS A 57 2.71 9.08 -5.65
N TYR A 58 3.89 8.60 -5.99
CA TYR A 58 5.14 8.96 -5.33
C TYR A 58 5.97 9.94 -6.19
N SER A 59 6.65 10.87 -5.52
CA SER A 59 7.62 11.80 -6.11
C SER A 59 8.93 11.73 -5.32
N ASP A 60 9.97 11.21 -5.98
CA ASP A 60 11.34 11.11 -5.46
C ASP A 60 12.02 12.47 -5.22
N VAL A 61 11.47 13.54 -5.79
CA VAL A 61 11.97 14.92 -5.59
C VAL A 61 11.70 15.45 -4.18
N ASN A 62 10.60 15.02 -3.54
CA ASN A 62 10.12 15.62 -2.29
C ASN A 62 9.50 14.61 -1.31
N GLY A 63 9.72 13.31 -1.53
CA GLY A 63 9.26 12.23 -0.67
C GLY A 63 7.73 12.09 -0.57
N LYS A 64 6.93 12.85 -1.33
CA LYS A 64 5.47 12.85 -1.14
C LYS A 64 4.88 11.57 -1.73
N ILE A 65 4.13 10.83 -0.91
CA ILE A 65 3.29 9.70 -1.31
C ILE A 65 1.82 10.17 -1.24
N LYS A 66 1.13 10.25 -2.38
CA LYS A 66 -0.19 10.90 -2.50
C LYS A 66 -1.32 9.95 -2.86
N ASN A 67 -2.46 10.05 -2.18
CA ASN A 67 -3.74 9.49 -2.61
C ASN A 67 -4.72 10.64 -2.90
N GLY A 68 -5.11 10.78 -4.17
CA GLY A 68 -5.94 11.91 -4.60
C GLY A 68 -5.27 13.27 -4.34
N LYS A 69 -5.86 14.06 -3.43
CA LYS A 69 -5.34 15.39 -3.01
C LYS A 69 -4.53 15.35 -1.72
N GLN A 70 -4.57 14.23 -1.00
CA GLN A 70 -3.95 14.08 0.30
C GLN A 70 -2.61 13.33 0.19
N CYS A 71 -1.76 13.54 1.17
CA CYS A 71 -0.46 12.92 1.33
C CYS A 71 -0.53 11.94 2.50
N MET A 72 0.22 10.83 2.40
CA MET A 72 0.60 10.04 3.57
C MET A 72 1.27 10.99 4.58
N ASP A 73 0.93 10.83 5.84
CA ASP A 73 1.25 11.76 6.92
C ASP A 73 1.47 10.99 8.21
N VAL A 74 2.54 11.31 8.96
CA VAL A 74 2.72 10.85 10.34
C VAL A 74 1.86 11.71 11.25
N ARG A 75 0.92 11.08 11.97
CA ARG A 75 -0.04 11.82 12.78
C ARG A 75 0.64 12.76 13.76
N ASP A 76 0.26 14.03 13.64
CA ASP A 76 0.73 15.14 14.46
C ASP A 76 2.28 15.29 14.48
N GLY A 77 3.00 14.61 13.58
CA GLY A 77 4.47 14.59 13.55
C GLY A 77 5.12 13.91 14.76
N VAL A 78 4.39 13.04 15.46
CA VAL A 78 4.86 12.48 16.74
C VAL A 78 5.81 11.30 16.51
N GLU A 79 7.08 11.47 16.89
CA GLU A 79 8.15 10.48 16.80
C GLU A 79 8.10 9.41 17.91
N ILE A 80 7.01 8.67 18.00
CA ILE A 80 6.81 7.60 18.99
C ILE A 80 6.39 6.32 18.25
N ASP A 81 6.92 5.18 18.69
CA ASP A 81 6.49 3.87 18.24
C ASP A 81 4.97 3.71 18.41
N GLY A 82 4.30 3.40 17.31
CA GLY A 82 2.85 3.25 17.27
C GLY A 82 2.07 4.52 16.95
N THR A 83 2.74 5.66 16.68
CA THR A 83 2.06 6.81 16.07
C THR A 83 1.43 6.37 14.75
N LEU A 84 0.15 6.66 14.57
CA LEU A 84 -0.60 6.20 13.40
C LEU A 84 -0.19 6.96 12.14
N ALA A 85 -0.14 6.24 11.02
CA ALA A 85 -0.08 6.85 9.70
C ALA A 85 -1.49 7.25 9.26
N GLN A 86 -1.61 8.40 8.60
CA GLN A 86 -2.88 8.96 8.16
C GLN A 86 -2.77 9.58 6.77
N THR A 87 -3.89 10.07 6.25
CA THR A 87 -3.91 11.05 5.17
C THR A 87 -4.14 12.45 5.70
N TRP A 88 -3.46 13.43 5.10
CA TRP A 88 -3.71 14.84 5.34
C TRP A 88 -3.50 15.64 4.07
N ASP A 89 -4.11 16.82 3.97
CA ASP A 89 -3.86 17.74 2.87
C ASP A 89 -2.36 17.96 2.67
N CYS A 90 -1.92 17.84 1.41
CA CYS A 90 -0.52 17.96 1.09
C CYS A 90 -0.01 19.39 1.32
N ALA A 91 1.04 19.52 2.13
CA ALA A 91 1.75 20.77 2.35
C ALA A 91 3.19 20.69 1.80
N VAL A 92 3.65 21.79 1.17
CA VAL A 92 4.95 21.84 0.48
C VAL A 92 6.12 21.66 1.46
N CYS A 93 6.11 22.40 2.56
CA CYS A 93 7.15 22.36 3.59
C CYS A 93 6.62 21.69 4.86
N ASN A 94 6.15 20.46 4.72
CA ASN A 94 5.71 19.63 5.85
C ASN A 94 6.50 18.32 5.81
N ASP A 95 7.36 18.15 6.80
CA ASP A 95 8.25 17.02 7.00
C ASP A 95 7.51 15.77 7.47
N HIS A 96 6.32 15.89 8.09
CA HIS A 96 5.45 14.74 8.46
C HIS A 96 4.99 13.92 7.25
N GLN A 97 5.10 14.49 6.05
CA GLN A 97 4.51 13.97 4.81
C GLN A 97 5.54 13.54 3.77
N SER A 98 6.78 13.33 4.17
CA SER A 98 7.89 13.01 3.27
C SER A 98 8.48 11.65 3.61
N PHE A 99 8.50 10.73 2.66
CA PHE A 99 8.92 9.34 2.83
C PHE A 99 9.79 8.89 1.67
N ASP A 100 10.72 7.99 1.93
CA ASP A 100 11.54 7.33 0.92
C ASP A 100 11.30 5.82 0.90
N PHE A 101 11.36 5.24 -0.29
CA PHE A 101 11.39 3.80 -0.46
C PHE A 101 12.85 3.33 -0.40
N ILE A 102 13.25 2.74 0.73
CA ILE A 102 14.60 2.22 0.93
C ILE A 102 14.58 0.72 0.75
N SER A 103 15.41 0.19 -0.15
CA SER A 103 15.56 -1.25 -0.33
C SER A 103 16.80 -1.74 0.43
N PRO A 104 16.65 -2.41 1.61
CA PRO A 104 17.79 -2.89 2.38
C PRO A 104 18.49 -4.10 1.72
N SER A 105 17.77 -4.83 0.88
CA SER A 105 18.27 -5.90 0.03
C SER A 105 17.72 -5.68 -1.36
N ASN A 106 18.54 -5.68 -2.42
CA ASN A 106 18.16 -5.39 -3.82
C ASN A 106 17.16 -6.41 -4.45
N ASN A 107 16.08 -6.76 -3.76
CA ASN A 107 15.11 -7.81 -4.08
C ASN A 107 13.67 -7.27 -4.22
N SER A 108 13.53 -5.97 -4.53
CA SER A 108 12.21 -5.30 -4.68
C SER A 108 11.35 -5.30 -3.41
N ILE A 109 11.95 -5.53 -2.24
CA ILE A 109 11.35 -5.27 -0.93
C ILE A 109 11.89 -3.94 -0.42
N PHE A 110 10.98 -3.12 0.11
CA PHE A 110 11.25 -1.79 0.59
C PHE A 110 10.82 -1.62 2.04
N GLN A 111 11.56 -0.80 2.77
CA GLN A 111 11.02 -0.03 3.89
C GLN A 111 10.47 1.29 3.33
N VAL A 112 9.35 1.76 3.88
CA VAL A 112 8.84 3.10 3.62
C VAL A 112 9.27 3.98 4.79
N GLN A 113 10.43 4.63 4.65
CA GLN A 113 11.06 5.37 5.74
C GLN A 113 10.58 6.82 5.74
N TRP A 114 10.17 7.32 6.90
CA TRP A 114 9.88 8.74 7.11
C TRP A 114 11.19 9.53 6.99
N THR A 115 11.27 10.55 6.13
CA THR A 115 12.56 11.22 5.87
C THR A 115 13.00 12.15 7.00
N TYR A 116 12.10 12.51 7.91
CA TYR A 116 12.40 13.40 9.03
C TYR A 116 13.13 12.67 10.17
N ALA A 117 12.80 11.40 10.39
CA ALA A 117 13.25 10.64 11.55
C ALA A 117 13.48 9.16 11.20
N ASP A 118 14.22 8.44 12.03
CA ASP A 118 14.52 7.02 11.82
C ASP A 118 13.32 6.12 12.18
N TYR A 119 12.21 6.30 11.46
CA TYR A 119 10.94 5.61 11.61
C TYR A 119 10.43 5.12 10.26
N CYS A 120 9.88 3.92 10.25
CA CYS A 120 9.41 3.23 9.07
C CYS A 120 7.91 2.96 9.20
N LEU A 121 7.21 2.94 8.06
CA LEU A 121 5.85 2.45 7.99
C LEU A 121 5.81 0.99 8.45
N ASP A 122 4.90 0.69 9.37
CA ASP A 122 4.84 -0.57 10.10
C ASP A 122 3.39 -1.08 10.11
N LEU A 123 3.21 -2.35 9.76
CA LEU A 123 1.93 -3.04 9.91
C LEU A 123 1.72 -3.39 11.39
N HIS A 124 0.75 -2.73 12.03
CA HIS A 124 0.49 -2.91 13.45
C HIS A 124 0.27 -4.39 13.81
N GLU A 125 1.09 -4.89 14.73
CA GLU A 125 1.10 -6.29 15.19
C GLU A 125 1.28 -7.34 14.08
N GLY A 126 1.71 -6.96 12.86
CA GLY A 126 1.89 -7.87 11.74
C GLY A 126 0.59 -8.52 11.24
N LYS A 127 -0.57 -7.89 11.49
CA LYS A 127 -1.88 -8.48 11.20
C LYS A 127 -2.28 -8.31 9.73
N GLY A 128 -2.22 -9.40 8.96
CA GLY A 128 -2.67 -9.45 7.55
C GLY A 128 -4.18 -9.59 7.38
N VAL A 129 -4.97 -8.61 7.83
CA VAL A 129 -6.44 -8.59 7.66
C VAL A 129 -6.91 -7.20 7.20
N GLU A 130 -8.02 -7.13 6.46
CA GLU A 130 -8.64 -5.85 6.12
C GLU A 130 -8.98 -5.05 7.39
N GLY A 131 -8.69 -3.74 7.36
CA GLY A 131 -8.83 -2.84 8.50
C GLY A 131 -7.66 -2.84 9.49
N ALA A 132 -6.65 -3.72 9.32
CA ALA A 132 -5.43 -3.65 10.13
C ALA A 132 -4.75 -2.29 9.96
N THR A 133 -4.42 -1.63 11.07
CA THR A 133 -3.91 -0.25 11.05
C THR A 133 -2.45 -0.19 10.66
N ILE A 134 -2.09 0.90 9.98
CA ILE A 134 -0.70 1.24 9.69
C ILE A 134 -0.23 2.31 10.67
N GLN A 135 0.97 2.09 11.21
CA GLN A 135 1.64 2.99 12.15
C GLN A 135 3.05 3.31 11.64
N ILE A 136 3.76 4.16 12.37
CA ILE A 136 5.21 4.22 12.32
C ILE A 136 5.80 3.47 13.51
N TRP A 137 6.97 2.88 13.28
CA TRP A 137 7.79 2.26 14.31
C TRP A 137 9.26 2.48 13.94
N LYS A 138 10.17 2.49 14.91
CA LYS A 138 11.61 2.54 14.63
C LYS A 138 11.99 1.58 13.52
N CYS A 139 12.78 2.04 12.56
CA CYS A 139 13.22 1.20 11.45
C CYS A 139 14.06 0.03 11.98
N LEU A 140 13.69 -1.20 11.63
CA LEU A 140 14.34 -2.42 12.07
C LEU A 140 14.64 -3.32 10.86
N GLU A 141 15.90 -3.68 10.67
CA GLU A 141 16.39 -4.45 9.51
C GLU A 141 15.67 -5.80 9.33
N PHE A 142 15.36 -6.48 10.44
CA PHE A 142 14.78 -7.83 10.45
C PHE A 142 13.33 -7.88 10.93
N ASN A 143 12.56 -6.80 10.72
CA ASN A 143 11.13 -6.77 11.05
C ASN A 143 10.28 -6.95 9.79
N ASP A 144 9.53 -8.05 9.73
CA ASP A 144 8.65 -8.36 8.60
C ASP A 144 7.46 -7.38 8.48
N ASN A 145 7.07 -6.72 9.57
CA ASN A 145 5.99 -5.72 9.58
C ASN A 145 6.36 -4.43 8.82
N GLN A 146 7.66 -4.24 8.53
CA GLN A 146 8.20 -3.06 7.85
C GLN A 146 8.68 -3.38 6.43
N LYS A 147 8.38 -4.58 5.93
CA LYS A 147 8.72 -5.00 4.57
C LYS A 147 7.53 -4.81 3.67
N TRP A 148 7.72 -4.01 2.62
CA TRP A 148 6.67 -3.62 1.70
C TRP A 148 7.06 -3.95 0.26
N ILE A 149 6.11 -4.48 -0.50
CA ILE A 149 6.17 -4.58 -1.95
C ILE A 149 5.55 -3.30 -2.51
N VAL A 150 6.29 -2.62 -3.39
CA VAL A 150 5.83 -1.40 -4.08
C VAL A 150 5.55 -1.74 -5.54
N GLY A 151 4.28 -2.06 -5.84
CA GLY A 151 3.86 -2.56 -7.15
C GLY A 151 3.43 -1.41 -8.07
N ALA A 152 4.16 -1.16 -9.16
CA ALA A 152 3.80 -0.12 -10.12
C ALA A 152 2.41 -0.36 -10.74
N VAL A 153 1.57 0.67 -10.76
CA VAL A 153 0.28 0.64 -11.47
C VAL A 153 0.37 1.48 -12.74
N ASN A 154 -0.08 0.92 -13.86
CA ASN A 154 -0.18 1.66 -15.11
C ASN A 154 -1.34 2.65 -14.99
N ALA A 155 -1.01 3.94 -14.80
CA ALA A 155 -1.97 5.03 -14.62
C ALA A 155 -2.88 5.31 -15.84
N THR A 156 -2.79 4.51 -16.91
CA THR A 156 -3.63 4.58 -18.11
C THR A 156 -4.84 3.65 -18.09
N ALA A 157 -4.95 2.74 -17.11
CA ALA A 157 -6.15 1.96 -16.90
C ALA A 157 -6.94 2.53 -15.72
N ALA A 158 -7.89 3.42 -16.00
CA ALA A 158 -8.99 3.61 -15.06
C ALA A 158 -9.63 2.23 -14.79
N PRO A 159 -9.91 1.85 -13.53
CA PRO A 159 -10.61 0.62 -13.27
C PRO A 159 -12.00 0.73 -13.90
N ALA A 160 -12.25 -0.06 -14.95
CA ALA A 160 -13.61 -0.30 -15.39
C ALA A 160 -14.38 -0.91 -14.21
N PRO A 161 -15.62 -0.47 -13.94
CA PRO A 161 -16.45 -1.19 -12.98
C PRO A 161 -16.60 -2.61 -13.50
N SER A 162 -16.12 -3.61 -12.76
CA SER A 162 -16.48 -4.99 -12.97
C SER A 162 -17.96 -5.13 -12.64
N THR A 163 -18.82 -4.87 -13.62
CA THR A 163 -20.19 -5.32 -13.58
C THR A 163 -20.14 -6.83 -13.49
N GLY A 164 -20.56 -7.36 -12.34
CA GLY A 164 -20.76 -8.78 -12.13
C GLY A 164 -21.68 -9.32 -13.22
N ALA A 165 -21.09 -10.00 -14.21
CA ALA A 165 -21.84 -10.81 -15.15
C ALA A 165 -22.33 -12.05 -14.39
N ASN A 166 -23.60 -11.97 -13.98
CA ASN A 166 -24.40 -13.08 -13.54
C ASN A 166 -24.50 -14.09 -14.70
N ALA A 167 -23.67 -15.13 -14.67
CA ALA A 167 -23.84 -16.31 -15.52
C ALA A 167 -24.56 -17.39 -14.70
N THR A 168 -25.88 -17.42 -14.84
CA THR A 168 -26.68 -18.62 -14.55
C THR A 168 -26.20 -19.76 -15.44
N ALA A 169 -25.59 -20.77 -14.83
CA ALA A 169 -25.54 -22.12 -15.38
C ALA A 169 -25.67 -23.12 -14.23
N SER A 170 -26.93 -23.51 -13.97
CA SER A 170 -27.28 -24.69 -13.19
C SER A 170 -26.91 -25.93 -14.01
N ALA A 171 -25.96 -26.74 -13.55
CA ALA A 171 -25.96 -28.19 -13.78
C ALA A 171 -24.98 -28.92 -12.84
N ASN A 172 -25.51 -29.98 -12.23
CA ASN A 172 -24.81 -31.13 -11.64
C ASN A 172 -24.03 -30.96 -10.34
N ALA A 173 -24.81 -30.95 -9.25
CA ALA A 173 -24.48 -31.74 -8.08
C ALA A 173 -24.34 -33.23 -8.46
N THR A 174 -23.22 -33.85 -8.09
CA THR A 174 -23.07 -35.17 -7.43
C THR A 174 -21.72 -35.79 -7.77
N GLU A 175 -20.64 -35.40 -7.08
CA GLU A 175 -19.45 -36.27 -6.99
C GLU A 175 -18.51 -35.92 -5.82
N GLU A 176 -19.02 -35.86 -4.59
CA GLU A 176 -18.13 -35.80 -3.41
C GLU A 176 -18.62 -36.59 -2.18
N ALA A 177 -19.50 -37.59 -2.43
CA ALA A 177 -19.99 -38.51 -1.38
C ALA A 177 -19.54 -39.98 -1.56
N ASP A 178 -18.99 -40.39 -2.72
CA ASP A 178 -18.69 -41.81 -2.98
C ASP A 178 -17.31 -42.27 -2.43
N THR A 179 -16.38 -41.35 -2.17
CA THR A 179 -15.02 -41.73 -1.71
C THR A 179 -14.97 -42.09 -0.21
N LYS A 180 -15.92 -41.57 0.60
CA LYS A 180 -15.99 -41.84 2.05
C LYS A 180 -16.77 -43.13 2.37
N ALA A 181 -17.72 -43.52 1.52
CA ALA A 181 -18.50 -44.75 1.68
C ALA A 181 -17.71 -46.02 1.31
N ARG A 182 -16.84 -45.97 0.28
CA ARG A 182 -16.03 -47.13 -0.13
C ARG A 182 -14.93 -47.50 0.87
N ARG A 183 -14.38 -46.54 1.63
CA ARG A 183 -13.41 -46.81 2.71
C ARG A 183 -14.02 -47.41 3.98
N ALA A 184 -15.34 -47.31 4.18
CA ALA A 184 -16.04 -47.91 5.32
C ALA A 184 -16.46 -49.37 5.09
N HIS A 185 -16.70 -49.78 3.83
CA HIS A 185 -17.06 -51.16 3.51
C HIS A 185 -15.85 -52.11 3.48
N GLN A 186 -14.66 -51.62 3.12
CA GLN A 186 -13.42 -52.43 3.12
C GLN A 186 -12.88 -52.73 4.53
N LYS A 187 -13.16 -51.89 5.53
CA LYS A 187 -12.73 -52.12 6.93
C LYS A 187 -13.61 -53.12 7.71
N ARG A 188 -14.77 -53.52 7.18
CA ARG A 188 -15.66 -54.53 7.82
C ARG A 188 -15.50 -55.96 7.26
N ARG A 189 -14.64 -56.17 6.26
CA ARG A 189 -14.39 -57.49 5.65
C ARG A 189 -13.09 -58.17 6.08
N THR A 190 -12.29 -57.54 6.93
CA THR A 190 -11.03 -58.09 7.47
C THR A 190 -11.07 -58.34 8.99
N ALA A 191 -12.27 -58.43 9.57
CA ALA A 191 -12.47 -58.80 10.97
C ALA A 191 -13.40 -60.01 11.05
N HIS A 192 -12.93 -61.14 10.51
CA HIS A 192 -13.26 -62.51 10.92
C HIS A 192 -12.11 -63.42 10.51
#